data_AF-A0AAW2K5R0-F1
#
_entry.id   AF-A0AAW2K5R0-F1
#
_cell.length_a   1.000
_cell.length_b   1.000
_cell.length_c   1.000
_cell.angle_alpha   90.00
_cell.angle_beta   90.00
_cell.angle_gamma   90.00
#
_symmetry.space_group_name_H-M   'P 1'
#
loop_
_entity.id
_entity.type
_entity.pdbx_description
1 polymer ?
#
loop_
_entity_poly.entity_id
_entity_poly.type
_entity_poly.pdbx_seq_one_letter_code
_entity_poly.pdbx_strand_id
1 'polypeptide(L)'
;MGPHLTSVKHWKDGMLATANFEASYWLQCLNDIQKQYDRLDDVTSILQHMKEVNAILYRHTRYVATKDFFRAMMIEGSSMQEHGVEMLSLVEKLDDLKAGLDNDIH
;
A
#
# COMPACT_ATOMS: atom_id res chain seq x y z
N MET A 1 -19.92 56.72 39.90
CA MET A 1 -19.57 55.36 39.45
C MET A 1 -18.12 55.37 39.02
N GLY A 2 -17.25 54.72 39.80
CA GLY A 2 -15.81 55.01 39.83
C GLY A 2 -14.94 54.13 38.92
N PRO A 3 -13.71 54.61 38.60
CA PRO A 3 -12.75 53.98 37.67
C PRO A 3 -12.35 52.54 38.01
N HIS A 4 -12.58 52.10 39.25
CA HIS A 4 -12.28 50.75 39.73
C HIS A 4 -13.09 49.65 39.02
N LEU A 5 -14.37 49.90 38.68
CA LEU A 5 -15.21 48.93 37.96
C LEU A 5 -14.76 48.74 36.50
N THR A 6 -14.22 49.79 35.88
CA THR A 6 -13.69 49.76 34.51
C THR A 6 -12.41 48.94 34.41
N SER A 7 -11.53 49.02 35.42
CA SER A 7 -10.28 48.26 35.48
C SER A 7 -10.51 46.75 35.64
N VAL A 8 -11.44 46.35 36.52
CA VAL A 8 -11.81 44.93 36.73
C VAL A 8 -12.43 44.33 35.46
N LYS A 9 -13.26 45.09 34.75
CA LYS A 9 -13.86 44.64 33.49
C LYS A 9 -12.80 44.40 32.41
N HIS A 10 -11.87 45.35 32.26
CA HIS A 10 -10.78 45.24 31.28
C HIS A 10 -9.89 44.00 31.51
N TRP A 11 -9.57 43.69 32.78
CA TRP A 11 -8.83 42.49 33.13
C TRP A 11 -9.57 41.20 32.78
N LYS A 12 -10.86 41.13 33.11
CA LYS A 12 -11.70 39.97 32.78
C LYS A 12 -11.79 39.74 31.27
N ASP A 13 -11.98 40.82 30.51
CA ASP A 13 -12.07 40.77 29.05
C ASP A 13 -10.73 40.32 28.44
N GLY A 14 -9.60 40.78 28.98
CA GLY A 14 -8.27 40.32 28.58
C GLY A 14 -8.02 38.83 28.84
N MET A 15 -8.39 38.33 30.03
CA MET A 15 -8.26 36.91 30.37
C MET A 15 -9.12 36.01 29.46
N LEU A 16 -10.35 36.44 29.15
CA LEU A 16 -11.22 35.74 28.22
C LEU A 16 -10.65 35.71 26.79
N ALA A 17 -10.04 36.81 26.34
CA ALA A 17 -9.41 36.87 25.03
C ALA A 17 -8.21 35.91 24.92
N THR A 18 -7.38 35.81 25.95
CA THR A 18 -6.25 34.85 25.99
C THR A 18 -6.75 33.40 25.98
N ALA A 19 -7.74 33.07 26.81
CA ALA A 19 -8.32 31.73 26.83
C ALA A 19 -8.94 31.33 25.48
N ASN A 20 -9.62 32.27 24.80
CA ASN A 20 -10.19 32.03 23.47
C ASN A 20 -9.11 31.86 22.39
N PHE A 21 -8.01 32.62 22.50
CA PHE A 21 -6.86 32.47 21.59
C PHE A 21 -6.20 31.10 21.75
N GLU A 22 -5.93 30.68 22.99
CA GLU A 22 -5.37 29.37 23.30
C GLU A 22 -6.29 28.24 22.81
N ALA A 23 -7.59 28.33 23.09
CA ALA A 23 -8.57 27.35 22.62
C ALA A 23 -8.59 27.24 21.08
N SER A 24 -8.51 28.39 20.38
CA SER A 24 -8.47 28.42 18.91
C SER A 24 -7.19 27.79 18.36
N TYR A 25 -6.05 28.04 19.01
CA TYR A 25 -4.77 27.42 18.65
C TYR A 25 -4.81 25.90 18.81
N TRP A 26 -5.34 25.40 19.94
CA TRP A 26 -5.47 23.97 20.18
C TRP A 26 -6.41 23.27 19.20
N LEU A 27 -7.54 23.91 18.85
CA LEU A 27 -8.46 23.39 17.84
C LEU A 27 -7.79 23.27 16.46
N GLN A 28 -6.98 24.26 16.09
CA GLN A 28 -6.23 24.22 14.84
C GLN A 28 -5.21 23.07 14.83
N CYS A 29 -4.44 22.91 15.91
CA CYS A 29 -3.50 21.79 16.03
C CYS A 29 -4.18 20.43 15.92
N LEU A 30 -5.34 20.25 16.57
CA LEU A 30 -6.09 18.99 16.50
C LEU A 30 -6.58 18.68 15.08
N ASN A 31 -7.08 19.69 14.37
CA ASN A 31 -7.48 19.55 12.97
C ASN A 31 -6.31 19.15 12.06
N ASP A 32 -5.14 19.74 12.26
CA ASP A 32 -3.96 19.42 11.45
C ASP A 32 -3.43 18.01 11.73
N ILE A 33 -3.50 17.55 12.98
CA ILE A 33 -3.19 16.16 13.34
C ILE A 33 -4.19 15.19 12.71
N GLN A 34 -5.50 15.48 12.78
CA GLN A 34 -6.53 14.64 12.19
C GLN A 34 -6.32 14.49 10.67
N LYS A 35 -6.08 15.59 9.96
CA LYS A 35 -5.79 15.57 8.51
C LYS A 35 -4.54 14.74 8.18
N GLN A 36 -3.52 14.78 9.03
CA GLN A 36 -2.34 13.95 8.84
C GLN A 36 -2.67 12.47 9.03
N TYR A 37 -3.48 12.13 10.02
CA TYR A 37 -3.90 10.75 10.28
C TYR A 37 -4.77 10.20 9.14
N ASP A 38 -5.75 10.97 8.66
CA ASP A 38 -6.61 10.59 7.53
C ASP A 38 -5.79 10.34 6.26
N ARG A 39 -4.73 11.14 6.02
CA ARG A 39 -3.79 10.91 4.91
C ARG A 39 -2.96 9.64 5.08
N LEU A 40 -2.60 9.27 6.31
CA LEU A 40 -1.86 8.02 6.56
C LEU A 40 -2.74 6.79 6.37
N ASP A 41 -4.03 6.88 6.71
CA ASP A 41 -5.01 5.83 6.44
C ASP A 41 -5.20 5.61 4.93
N ASP A 42 -5.29 6.71 4.15
CA ASP A 42 -5.31 6.67 2.69
C ASP A 42 -4.04 6.02 2.10
N VAL A 43 -2.85 6.43 2.56
CA VAL A 43 -1.57 5.83 2.12
C VAL A 43 -1.51 4.33 2.46
N THR A 44 -1.98 3.94 3.63
CA THR A 44 -2.01 2.53 4.06
C THR A 44 -2.96 1.73 3.19
N SER A 45 -4.13 2.29 2.88
CA SER A 45 -5.12 1.68 1.98
C SER A 45 -4.59 1.52 0.56
N ILE A 46 -3.91 2.53 0.02
CA ILE A 46 -3.26 2.48 -1.30
C ILE A 46 -2.17 1.40 -1.31
N LEU A 47 -1.31 1.35 -0.30
CA LEU A 47 -0.25 0.34 -0.21
C LEU A 47 -0.83 -1.08 -0.13
N GLN A 48 -1.91 -1.25 0.63
CA GLN A 48 -2.62 -2.53 0.74
C GLN A 48 -3.19 -2.96 -0.61
N HIS A 49 -3.85 -2.05 -1.33
CA HIS A 49 -4.36 -2.32 -2.67
C HIS A 49 -3.23 -2.69 -3.65
N MET A 50 -2.09 -1.99 -3.60
CA MET A 50 -0.92 -2.33 -4.42
C MET A 50 -0.38 -3.73 -4.13
N LYS A 51 -0.34 -4.15 -2.85
CA LYS A 51 0.07 -5.52 -2.48
C LYS A 51 -0.89 -6.57 -3.06
N GLU A 52 -2.19 -6.32 -3.00
CA GLU A 52 -3.22 -7.21 -3.55
C GLU A 52 -3.11 -7.32 -5.07
N VAL A 53 -2.98 -6.20 -5.77
CA VAL A 53 -2.78 -6.17 -7.23
C VAL A 53 -1.50 -6.90 -7.62
N ASN A 54 -0.40 -6.69 -6.89
CA ASN A 54 0.85 -7.38 -7.16
C ASN A 54 0.74 -8.90 -6.92
N ALA A 55 0.03 -9.32 -5.87
CA ALA A 55 -0.23 -10.74 -5.61
C ALA A 55 -1.10 -11.38 -6.72
N ILE A 56 -2.11 -10.67 -7.22
CA ILE A 56 -2.93 -11.10 -8.36
C ILE A 56 -2.08 -11.24 -9.62
N LEU A 57 -1.25 -10.24 -9.92
CA LEU A 57 -0.35 -10.26 -11.08
C LEU A 57 0.63 -11.42 -11.01
N TYR A 58 1.21 -11.67 -9.84
CA TYR A 58 2.12 -12.78 -9.61
C TYR A 58 1.44 -14.15 -9.82
N ARG A 59 0.22 -14.34 -9.28
CA ARG A 59 -0.58 -15.55 -9.50
C ARG A 59 -0.92 -15.75 -10.98
N HIS A 60 -1.34 -14.70 -11.67
CA HIS A 60 -1.65 -14.76 -13.09
C HIS A 60 -0.42 -15.12 -13.92
N THR A 61 0.73 -14.50 -13.62
CA THR A 61 2.01 -14.77 -14.30
C THR A 61 2.44 -16.22 -14.12
N ARG A 62 2.33 -16.77 -12.90
CA ARG A 62 2.54 -18.20 -12.64
C ARG A 62 1.61 -19.07 -13.46
N TYR A 63 0.31 -18.78 -13.45
CA TYR A 63 -0.67 -19.55 -14.21
C TYR A 63 -0.36 -19.57 -15.71
N VAL A 64 -0.02 -18.42 -16.30
CA VAL A 64 0.35 -18.33 -17.73
C VAL A 64 1.61 -19.15 -18.00
N ALA A 65 2.67 -19.00 -17.19
CA ALA A 65 3.90 -19.76 -17.36
C ALA A 65 3.67 -21.28 -17.27
N THR A 66 2.88 -21.73 -16.29
CA THR A 66 2.52 -23.15 -16.14
C THR A 66 1.71 -23.64 -17.33
N LYS A 67 0.76 -22.85 -17.82
CA LYS A 67 -0.04 -23.17 -18.99
C LYS A 67 0.82 -23.28 -20.26
N ASP A 68 1.77 -22.37 -20.45
CA ASP A 68 2.69 -22.39 -21.58
C ASP A 68 3.58 -23.63 -21.54
N PHE A 69 4.11 -23.98 -20.37
CA PHE A 69 4.88 -25.22 -20.17
C PHE A 69 4.09 -26.47 -20.53
N PHE A 70 2.86 -26.62 -20.03
CA PHE A 70 2.02 -27.78 -20.38
C PHE A 70 1.57 -27.80 -21.84
N ARG A 71 1.55 -26.63 -22.51
CA ARG A 71 1.17 -26.53 -23.92
C ARG A 71 2.35 -26.73 -24.87
N ALA A 72 3.59 -26.62 -24.39
CA ALA A 72 4.81 -26.83 -25.16
C ALA A 72 4.98 -28.31 -25.54
N MET A 73 4.18 -28.74 -26.52
CA MET A 73 4.27 -30.05 -27.15
C MET A 73 5.27 -29.98 -28.30
N MET A 74 6.17 -30.95 -28.37
CA MET A 74 7.06 -31.10 -29.52
C MET A 74 6.23 -31.37 -30.79
N ILE A 75 6.51 -30.63 -31.85
CA ILE A 75 5.84 -30.82 -33.15
C ILE A 75 6.55 -31.96 -33.89
N GLU A 76 5.78 -32.86 -34.50
CA GLU A 76 6.35 -33.95 -35.30
C GLU A 76 7.22 -33.39 -36.43
N GLY A 77 8.45 -33.90 -36.56
CA GLY A 77 9.44 -33.41 -37.52
C GLY A 77 10.23 -32.16 -37.08
N SER A 78 9.95 -31.60 -35.90
CA SER A 78 10.76 -30.51 -35.31
C SER A 78 12.06 -31.03 -34.66
N SER A 79 13.05 -30.14 -34.48
CA SER A 79 14.32 -30.47 -33.82
C SER A 79 14.12 -30.72 -32.33
N MET A 80 14.51 -31.92 -31.87
CA MET A 80 14.51 -32.26 -30.44
C MET A 80 15.42 -31.32 -29.62
N GLN A 81 16.53 -30.87 -30.21
CA GLN A 81 17.46 -29.97 -29.51
C GLN A 81 16.82 -28.60 -29.29
N GLU A 82 16.16 -28.04 -30.29
CA GLU A 82 15.49 -26.73 -30.19
C GLU A 82 14.34 -26.80 -29.19
N HIS A 83 13.53 -27.86 -29.25
CA HIS A 83 12.47 -28.09 -28.29
C HIS A 83 13.00 -28.29 -26.85
N GLY A 84 14.13 -28.98 -26.69
CA GLY A 84 14.78 -29.13 -25.39
C GLY A 84 15.24 -27.81 -24.78
N VAL A 85 15.76 -26.89 -25.59
CA VAL A 85 16.12 -25.53 -25.16
C VAL A 85 14.87 -24.72 -24.77
N GLU A 86 13.79 -24.82 -25.53
CA GLU A 86 12.51 -24.16 -25.20
C GLU A 86 11.95 -24.67 -23.86
N MET A 87 11.92 -25.99 -23.66
CA MET A 87 11.45 -26.60 -22.41
C MET A 87 12.32 -26.21 -21.22
N LEU A 88 13.65 -26.15 -21.38
CA LEU A 88 14.55 -25.69 -20.33
C LEU A 88 14.25 -24.25 -19.92
N SER A 89 14.05 -23.35 -20.89
CA SER A 89 13.71 -21.95 -20.61
C SER A 89 12.38 -21.80 -19.86
N LEU A 90 11.39 -22.63 -20.21
CA LEU A 90 10.10 -22.65 -19.51
C LEU A 90 10.22 -23.18 -18.08
N VAL A 91 11.08 -24.18 -17.84
CA VAL A 91 11.38 -24.70 -16.50
C VAL A 91 12.08 -23.64 -15.65
N GLU A 92 13.11 -22.97 -16.17
CA GLU A 92 13.80 -21.87 -15.48
C GLU A 92 12.82 -20.75 -15.08
N LYS A 93 11.94 -20.36 -16.01
CA LYS A 93 10.89 -19.36 -15.74
C LYS A 93 9.92 -19.80 -14.64
N LEU A 94 9.59 -21.08 -14.55
CA LEU A 94 8.73 -21.62 -13.49
C LEU A 94 9.44 -21.63 -12.13
N ASP A 95 10.73 -21.93 -12.10
CA ASP A 95 11.55 -21.92 -10.88
C ASP A 95 11.67 -20.50 -10.31
N ASP A 96 11.99 -19.51 -11.15
CA ASP A 96 12.02 -18.08 -10.79
C ASP A 96 10.70 -17.60 -10.18
N LEU A 97 9.58 -18.11 -10.70
CA LEU A 97 8.24 -17.78 -10.25
C LEU A 97 7.80 -18.62 -9.04
N LYS A 98 8.68 -19.44 -8.45
CA LYS A 98 8.36 -20.40 -7.38
C LYS A 98 7.06 -21.15 -7.66
N ALA A 99 6.88 -21.52 -8.93
CA ALA A 99 5.61 -22.00 -9.44
C ALA A 99 5.22 -23.39 -8.90
N GLY A 100 6.11 -24.04 -8.15
CA GLY A 100 5.95 -25.38 -7.61
C GLY A 100 6.30 -26.41 -8.67
N LEU A 101 7.59 -26.66 -8.87
CA LEU A 101 8.09 -27.89 -9.48
C LEU A 101 8.65 -28.84 -8.41
N ASP A 102 9.09 -28.30 -7.26
CA ASP A 102 9.29 -29.07 -6.05
C ASP A 102 7.92 -29.47 -5.49
N ASN A 103 7.54 -30.72 -5.74
CA ASN A 103 6.50 -31.37 -4.96
C ASN A 103 6.98 -31.44 -3.51
N ASP A 104 6.06 -31.14 -2.57
CA ASP A 104 6.11 -31.64 -1.20
C ASP A 104 6.36 -33.17 -1.27
N ILE A 105 7.61 -33.58 -1.10
CA ILE A 105 7.96 -34.94 -0.72
C ILE A 105 8.11 -34.88 0.80
N HIS A 106 7.00 -35.09 1.51
CA HIS A 106 7.05 -35.42 2.93
C HIS A 106 6.03 -36.47 3.30
#